data_AF-A0A0G3GPD8-F1
#
_entry.id   AF-A0A0G3GPD8-F1
#
_cell.length_a   1.000
_cell.length_b   1.000
_cell.length_c   1.000
_cell.angle_alpha   90.00
_cell.angle_beta   90.00
_cell.angle_gamma   90.00
#
_symmetry.space_group_name_H-M   'P 1'
#
loop_
_entity.id
_entity.type
_entity.pdbx_description
1 polymer ?
#
loop_
_entity_poly.entity_id
_entity_poly.type
_entity_poly.pdbx_seq_one_letter_code
_entity_poly.pdbx_strand_id
1 'polypeptide(L)'
;MRDLHFEPDRIVRLSAELSQQTAQLAPISLTACPDNDFGFALSAAVDRCNSYVAAVHSFSNRVANNSLRVLDHAQLNDIQHAQALERLELSNS
;
A
#
# COMPACT_ATOMS: atom_id res chain seq x y z
N MET A 1 25.77 -0.63 8.56
CA MET A 1 24.36 -0.24 8.74
C MET A 1 23.97 0.50 7.47
N ARG A 2 22.95 0.09 6.71
CA ARG A 2 22.56 0.82 5.48
C ARG A 2 21.65 1.97 5.90
N ASP A 3 22.07 3.20 5.63
CA ASP A 3 21.23 4.37 5.85
C ASP A 3 20.02 4.29 4.91
N LEU A 4 18.84 4.16 5.51
CA LEU A 4 17.57 4.30 4.79
C LEU A 4 17.41 5.77 4.44
N HIS A 5 17.86 6.17 3.25
CA HIS A 5 17.54 7.48 2.71
C HIS A 5 16.04 7.56 2.44
N PHE A 6 15.38 8.46 3.16
CA PHE A 6 13.95 8.70 3.04
C PHE A 6 13.71 9.65 1.86
N GLU A 7 13.12 9.15 0.78
CA GLU A 7 12.80 9.93 -0.42
C GLU A 7 11.28 10.09 -0.55
N PRO A 8 10.69 11.20 -0.06
CA PRO A 8 9.24 11.45 -0.08
C PRO A 8 8.57 11.19 -1.42
N ASP A 9 9.10 11.77 -2.50
CA ASP A 9 8.52 11.66 -3.84
C ASP A 9 8.50 10.22 -4.34
N ARG A 10 9.52 9.44 -3.98
CA ARG A 10 9.61 8.03 -4.32
C ARG A 10 8.56 7.22 -3.56
N ILE A 11 8.33 7.52 -2.28
CA ILE A 11 7.30 6.84 -1.47
C ILE A 11 5.91 7.13 -2.01
N VAL A 12 5.60 8.38 -2.35
CA VAL A 12 4.32 8.77 -2.96
C VAL A 12 4.12 8.04 -4.28
N ARG A 13 5.13 8.07 -5.17
CA ARG A 13 5.07 7.39 -6.46
C ARG A 13 4.86 5.88 -6.31
N LEU A 14 5.65 5.21 -5.48
CA LEU A 14 5.53 3.76 -5.28
C LEU A 14 4.19 3.37 -4.65
N SER A 15 3.65 4.19 -3.75
CA SER A 15 2.33 3.95 -3.14
C SER A 15 1.21 4.08 -4.18
N ALA A 16 1.32 5.03 -5.11
CA ALA A 16 0.40 5.19 -6.23
C ALA A 16 0.52 4.04 -7.24
N GLU A 17 1.74 3.68 -7.65
CA GLU A 17 2.02 2.54 -8.53
C GLU A 17 1.47 1.23 -7.94
N LEU A 18 1.69 0.97 -6.65
CA LEU A 18 1.19 -0.20 -5.96
C LEU A 18 -0.35 -0.25 -5.97
N SER A 19 -1.00 0.88 -5.67
CA SER A 19 -2.46 0.98 -5.68
C SER A 19 -3.02 0.74 -7.09
N GLN A 20 -2.37 1.29 -8.11
CA GLN A 20 -2.75 1.10 -9.51
C GLN A 20 -2.58 -0.36 -9.98
N GLN A 21 -1.43 -0.98 -9.72
CA GLN A 21 -1.16 -2.37 -10.07
C GLN A 21 -2.15 -3.32 -9.38
N THR A 22 -2.43 -3.03 -8.11
CA THR A 22 -3.38 -3.81 -7.33
C THR A 22 -4.80 -3.68 -7.91
N ALA A 23 -5.22 -2.47 -8.28
CA ALA A 23 -6.52 -2.22 -8.92
C ALA A 23 -6.73 -3.02 -10.23
N GLN A 24 -5.66 -3.40 -10.93
CA GLN A 24 -5.72 -4.19 -12.16
C GLN A 24 -5.97 -5.69 -11.91
N LEU A 25 -5.81 -6.18 -10.67
CA LEU A 25 -6.12 -7.56 -10.32
C LEU A 25 -7.64 -7.76 -10.25
N ALA A 26 -8.22 -8.25 -11.35
CA ALA A 26 -9.64 -8.56 -11.41
C ALA A 26 -9.93 -9.97 -10.86
N PRO A 27 -11.06 -10.17 -10.16
CA PRO A 27 -11.53 -11.50 -9.82
C PRO A 27 -11.87 -12.31 -11.09
N ILE A 28 -11.59 -13.59 -11.04
CA ILE A 28 -11.93 -14.56 -12.09
C ILE A 28 -13.43 -14.82 -12.02
N SER A 29 -14.10 -14.75 -13.17
CA SER A 29 -15.51 -15.10 -13.31
C SER A 29 -15.66 -16.34 -14.19
N LEU A 30 -16.39 -17.34 -13.70
CA LEU A 30 -16.77 -18.51 -14.48
C LEU A 30 -18.13 -18.25 -15.14
N THR A 31 -18.19 -18.26 -16.47
CA THR A 31 -19.42 -18.03 -17.23
C THR A 31 -20.26 -19.29 -17.41
N ALA A 32 -19.64 -20.47 -17.37
CA ALA A 32 -20.31 -21.76 -17.36
C ALA A 32 -19.46 -22.77 -16.59
N CYS A 33 -20.07 -23.50 -15.66
CA CYS A 33 -19.43 -24.60 -14.95
C CYS A 33 -20.23 -25.87 -15.24
N PRO A 34 -19.60 -26.94 -15.77
CA PRO A 34 -20.31 -28.20 -15.98
C PRO A 34 -20.76 -28.78 -14.63
N ASP A 35 -21.97 -29.36 -14.58
CA ASP A 35 -22.51 -29.99 -13.36
C ASP A 35 -21.92 -31.39 -13.17
N ASN A 36 -20.63 -31.42 -12.86
CA ASN A 36 -19.86 -32.63 -12.58
C ASN A 36 -18.76 -32.35 -11.55
N ASP A 37 -18.12 -33.40 -11.03
CA ASP A 37 -17.09 -33.29 -9.99
C ASP A 37 -15.95 -32.32 -10.39
N PHE A 38 -15.60 -32.29 -11.67
CA PHE A 38 -14.60 -31.36 -12.18
C PHE A 38 -15.08 -29.90 -12.10
N GLY A 39 -16.33 -29.62 -12.48
CA GLY A 39 -16.92 -28.29 -12.37
C GLY A 39 -16.99 -27.81 -10.91
N PHE A 40 -17.40 -28.67 -9.97
CA PHE A 40 -17.36 -28.33 -8.55
C PHE A 40 -15.93 -28.01 -8.07
N ALA A 41 -14.95 -28.83 -8.44
CA ALA A 41 -13.56 -28.60 -8.09
C ALA A 41 -13.00 -27.30 -8.71
N LEU A 42 -13.38 -27.00 -9.95
CA LEU A 42 -13.01 -25.77 -10.66
C LEU A 42 -13.63 -24.53 -10.01
N SER A 43 -14.92 -24.58 -9.68
CA SER A 43 -15.61 -23.49 -8.97
C SER A 43 -14.92 -23.20 -7.63
N ALA A 44 -14.67 -24.23 -6.84
CA ALA A 44 -13.98 -24.08 -5.56
C ALA A 44 -12.55 -23.54 -5.72
N ALA A 45 -11.85 -23.90 -6.79
CA ALA A 45 -10.53 -23.34 -7.09
C ALA A 45 -10.61 -21.85 -7.45
N VAL A 46 -11.60 -21.44 -8.25
CA VAL A 46 -11.84 -20.04 -8.59
C VAL A 46 -12.20 -19.21 -7.36
N ASP A 47 -13.06 -19.72 -6.48
CA ASP A 47 -13.41 -19.04 -5.23
C ASP A 47 -12.19 -18.81 -4.33
N ARG A 48 -11.29 -19.80 -4.24
CA ARG A 48 -10.00 -19.64 -3.53
C ARG A 48 -9.11 -18.59 -4.20
N CYS A 49 -8.97 -18.62 -5.52
CA CYS A 49 -8.21 -17.60 -6.25
C CYS A 49 -8.75 -16.19 -6.01
N ASN A 50 -10.07 -16.00 -6.08
CA ASN A 50 -10.71 -14.72 -5.83
C ASN A 50 -10.52 -14.24 -4.39
N SER A 51 -10.52 -15.17 -3.43
CA SER A 51 -10.20 -14.87 -2.03
C SER A 51 -8.76 -14.37 -1.88
N TYR A 52 -7.80 -14.96 -2.59
CA TYR A 52 -6.41 -14.48 -2.61
C TYR A 52 -6.26 -13.13 -3.30
N VAL A 53 -6.96 -12.89 -4.41
CA VAL A 53 -6.99 -11.58 -5.08
C VAL A 53 -7.48 -10.51 -4.10
N ALA A 54 -8.59 -10.76 -3.39
CA ALA A 54 -9.11 -9.84 -2.37
C ALA A 54 -8.10 -9.59 -1.23
N ALA A 55 -7.40 -10.63 -0.78
CA ALA A 55 -6.37 -10.51 0.25
C ALA A 55 -5.17 -9.67 -0.21
N VAL A 56 -4.69 -9.87 -1.44
CA VAL A 56 -3.63 -9.05 -2.05
C VAL A 56 -4.08 -7.60 -2.16
N HIS A 57 -5.32 -7.35 -2.60
CA HIS A 57 -5.92 -6.02 -2.62
C HIS A 57 -5.87 -5.32 -1.27
N SER A 58 -6.39 -6.00 -0.24
CA SER A 58 -6.41 -5.47 1.13
C SER A 58 -5.00 -5.18 1.65
N PHE A 59 -4.07 -6.11 1.44
CA PHE A 59 -2.70 -5.97 1.91
C PHE A 59 -1.96 -4.82 1.23
N SER A 60 -2.00 -4.74 -0.10
CA SER A 60 -1.34 -3.67 -0.87
C SER A 60 -1.86 -2.29 -0.49
N ASN A 61 -3.18 -2.14 -0.34
CA ASN A 61 -3.77 -0.87 0.10
C ASN A 61 -3.32 -0.47 1.50
N ARG A 62 -3.20 -1.43 2.43
CA ARG A 62 -2.66 -1.15 3.77
C ARG A 62 -1.20 -0.73 3.72
N VAL A 63 -0.38 -1.34 2.88
CA VAL A 63 1.03 -0.96 2.70
C VAL A 63 1.15 0.46 2.13
N ALA A 64 0.40 0.78 1.07
CA ALA A 64 0.39 2.13 0.49
C ALA A 64 -0.04 3.18 1.52
N ASN A 65 -1.17 2.95 2.21
CA ASN A 65 -1.67 3.89 3.22
C ASN A 65 -0.71 4.08 4.39
N ASN A 66 -0.10 2.99 4.88
CA ASN A 66 0.89 3.10 5.95
C ASN A 66 2.14 3.84 5.50
N SER A 67 2.59 3.64 4.26
CA SER A 67 3.75 4.34 3.70
C SER A 67 3.53 5.86 3.66
N LEU A 68 2.33 6.28 3.25
CA LEU A 68 1.93 7.70 3.26
C LEU A 68 1.84 8.26 4.68
N ARG A 69 1.28 7.51 5.65
CA ARG A 69 1.22 7.95 7.05
C ARG A 69 2.59 8.14 7.69
N VAL A 70 3.55 7.25 7.38
CA VAL A 70 4.93 7.40 7.87
C VAL A 70 5.57 8.64 7.24
N LEU A 71 5.31 8.89 5.96
CA LEU A 71 5.79 10.10 5.29
C LEU A 71 5.21 11.37 5.92
N ASP A 72 3.90 11.44 6.13
CA ASP A 72 3.24 12.58 6.79
C ASP A 72 3.85 12.84 8.19
N HIS A 73 4.09 11.76 8.95
CA HIS A 73 4.70 11.88 10.27
C HIS A 73 6.13 12.40 10.22
N ALA A 74 6.95 11.93 9.26
CA ALA A 74 8.31 12.41 9.06
C ALA A 74 8.33 13.90 8.69
N GLN A 75 7.46 14.33 7.77
CA GLN A 75 7.36 15.74 7.35
C GLN A 75 6.92 16.66 8.50
N LEU A 76 5.95 16.22 9.31
CA LEU A 76 5.55 16.97 10.50
C LEU A 76 6.68 17.11 11.51
N ASN A 77 7.50 16.06 11.67
CA ASN A 77 8.63 16.08 12.56
C ASN A 77 9.72 17.05 12.08
N ASP A 78 10.05 17.03 10.79
CA ASP A 78 11.02 17.97 10.17
C ASP A 78 10.58 19.43 10.36
N ILE A 79 9.29 19.73 10.16
CA ILE A 79 8.72 21.07 10.38
C ILE A 79 8.85 21.48 11.85
N GLN A 80 8.50 20.60 12.78
CA GLN A 80 8.59 20.87 14.23
C GLN A 80 10.02 21.12 14.66
N HIS A 81 10.98 20.35 14.14
CA HIS A 81 12.40 20.52 14.40
C HIS A 81 12.93 21.85 13.86
N ALA A 82 12.56 22.23 12.63
CA ALA A 82 12.93 23.52 12.05
C ALA A 82 12.41 24.70 12.89
N GLN A 83 11.14 24.65 13.30
CA GLN A 83 10.54 25.68 14.18
C GLN A 83 11.21 25.75 15.56
N ALA A 84 11.62 24.61 16.12
CA ALA A 84 12.31 24.58 17.40
C ALA A 84 13.71 25.23 17.31
N LEU A 85 14.42 25.00 16.21
CA LEU A 85 15.71 25.63 15.92
C LEU A 85 15.57 27.16 15.79
N GLU A 86 14.60 27.64 15.00
CA GLU A 86 14.33 29.08 14.84
C GLU A 86 14.05 29.78 16.18
N ARG A 87 13.28 29.13 17.07
CA ARG A 87 13.01 29.68 18.42
C ARG A 87 14.25 29.78 19.29
N LEU A 88 15.15 28.79 19.20
CA LEU A 88 16.42 28.81 19.94
C LEU A 88 17.32 29.94 19.44
N GLU A 89 17.44 30.12 18.13
CA GLU A 89 18.21 31.21 17.52
C GLU A 89 17.70 32.60 17.93
N LEU A 90 16.37 32.78 17.93
CA LEU A 90 15.73 34.01 18.38
C LEU A 90 15.90 34.28 19.89
N SER A 91 15.99 33.23 20.72
CA SER A 91 16.18 33.36 22.16
C SER A 91 17.63 33.66 22.58
N ASN A 92 18.60 33.38 21.70
CA ASN A 92 20.03 33.60 21.92
C ASN A 92 20.55 34.91 21.30
N SER A 93 19.67 35.67 20.63
CA SER A 93 19.93 37.00 20.05
C SER A 93 19.42 38.10 20.97
#